data_AF-F2L6A7-F1
#
_entry.id   AF-F2L6A7-F1
#
_cell.length_a   1.000
_cell.length_b   1.000
_cell.length_c   1.000
_cell.angle_alpha   90.00
_cell.angle_beta   90.00
_cell.angle_gamma   90.00
#
_symmetry.space_group_name_H-M   'P 1'
#
loop_
_entity.id
_entity.type
_entity.pdbx_description
1 polymer ?
#
loop_
_entity_poly.entity_id
_entity_poly.type
_entity_poly.pdbx_seq_one_letter_code
_entity_poly.pdbx_strand_id
1 'polypeptide(L)'
;MRRALAAMLALLSAGYVAVNFVGLPEALVAENLAFAAVYAALAAAIWRGGGPPAYAVLLAAAAFNAGRVSEVIWSPAVGLGPLAAQHLPLLAYLAVVAVLAAVQIARSGR
;
A
#
# COMPACT_ATOMS: atom_id res chain seq x y z
N MET A 1 -15.55 5.72 7.22
CA MET A 1 -14.09 5.47 7.15
C MET A 1 -13.75 4.04 6.74
N ARG A 2 -14.22 3.01 7.46
CA ARG A 2 -13.93 1.58 7.15
C ARG A 2 -14.17 1.17 5.69
N ARG A 3 -15.36 1.43 5.15
CA ARG A 3 -15.70 1.09 3.75
C ARG A 3 -14.84 1.84 2.73
N ALA A 4 -14.55 3.12 2.98
CA ALA A 4 -13.68 3.91 2.13
C ALA A 4 -12.25 3.37 2.13
N LEU A 5 -11.69 3.06 3.31
CA LEU A 5 -10.37 2.44 3.41
C LEU A 5 -10.31 1.09 2.70
N ALA A 6 -11.31 0.22 2.91
CA ALA A 6 -11.37 -1.05 2.19
C ALA A 6 -11.48 -0.88 0.67
N ALA A 7 -12.26 0.09 0.18
CA ALA A 7 -12.33 0.41 -1.24
C ALA A 7 -10.99 0.93 -1.77
N MET A 8 -10.28 1.75 -1.00
CA MET A 8 -8.92 2.20 -1.34
C MET A 8 -7.96 1.01 -1.45
N LEU A 9 -8.03 0.03 -0.55
CA LEU A 9 -7.18 -1.16 -0.64
C LEU A 9 -7.52 -2.04 -1.84
N ALA A 10 -8.81 -2.15 -2.19
CA ALA A 10 -9.23 -2.85 -3.39
C ALA A 10 -8.71 -2.16 -4.66
N LEU A 11 -8.77 -0.83 -4.73
CA LEU A 11 -8.19 -0.06 -5.84
C LEU A 11 -6.67 -0.20 -5.92
N LEU A 12 -5.99 -0.17 -4.78
CA LEU A 12 -4.54 -0.36 -4.71
C LEU A 12 -4.15 -1.76 -5.20
N SER A 13 -4.87 -2.79 -4.77
CA SER A 13 -4.71 -4.17 -5.22
C SER A 13 -4.91 -4.29 -6.74
N ALA A 14 -5.98 -3.69 -7.27
CA ALA A 14 -6.22 -3.65 -8.71
C ALA A 14 -5.09 -2.94 -9.47
N GLY A 15 -4.55 -1.84 -8.93
CA GLY A 15 -3.40 -1.15 -9.49
C GLY A 15 -2.14 -2.02 -9.57
N TYR A 16 -1.84 -2.77 -8.50
CA TYR A 16 -0.73 -3.73 -8.48
C TYR A 16 -0.91 -4.88 -9.47
N VAL A 17 -2.14 -5.31 -9.75
CA VAL A 17 -2.40 -6.29 -10.81
C VAL A 17 -2.22 -5.66 -12.18
N ALA A 18 -2.81 -4.48 -12.39
CA ALA A 18 -2.85 -3.79 -13.68
C ALA A 18 -1.46 -3.40 -14.20
N VAL A 19 -0.53 -3.01 -13.32
CA VAL A 19 0.82 -2.61 -13.74
C VAL A 19 1.61 -3.76 -14.36
N ASN A 20 1.25 -5.02 -14.09
CA ASN A 20 1.96 -6.17 -14.66
C ASN A 20 1.75 -6.32 -16.18
N PHE A 21 0.73 -5.66 -16.76
CA PHE A 21 0.46 -5.71 -18.20
C PHE A 21 1.36 -4.81 -19.05
N VAL A 22 2.31 -4.09 -18.45
CA VAL A 22 3.27 -3.24 -19.18
C VAL A 22 4.60 -3.94 -19.49
N GLY A 23 4.70 -5.25 -19.29
CA GLY A 23 5.91 -6.03 -19.62
C GLY A 23 7.03 -5.93 -18.59
N LEU A 24 6.69 -6.01 -17.30
CA LEU A 24 7.67 -6.00 -16.22
C LEU A 24 8.48 -7.31 -16.16
N PRO A 25 9.74 -7.27 -15.66
CA PRO A 25 10.49 -8.46 -15.28
C PRO A 25 9.70 -9.38 -14.33
N GLU A 26 9.86 -10.69 -14.46
CA GLU A 26 9.11 -11.70 -13.70
C GLU A 26 9.19 -11.51 -12.18
N ALA A 27 10.36 -11.12 -11.67
CA ALA A 27 10.54 -10.83 -10.24
C ALA A 27 9.65 -9.69 -9.74
N LEU A 28 9.49 -8.62 -10.54
CA LEU A 28 8.62 -7.49 -10.20
C LEU A 28 7.15 -7.88 -10.32
N VAL A 29 6.79 -8.74 -11.28
CA VAL A 29 5.43 -9.26 -11.40
C VAL A 29 5.05 -10.07 -10.16
N ALA A 30 5.92 -11.00 -9.73
CA ALA A 30 5.67 -11.81 -8.54
C ALA A 30 5.49 -10.93 -7.28
N GLU A 31 6.33 -9.91 -7.14
CA GLU A 31 6.25 -8.98 -6.03
C GLU A 31 4.96 -8.15 -6.04
N ASN A 32 4.58 -7.61 -7.19
CA ASN A 32 3.33 -6.86 -7.35
C ASN A 32 2.11 -7.74 -7.03
N LEU A 33 2.10 -8.99 -7.49
CA LEU A 33 1.04 -9.94 -7.17
C LEU A 33 0.97 -10.27 -5.68
N ALA A 34 2.12 -10.37 -5.00
CA ALA A 34 2.16 -10.54 -3.56
C ALA A 34 1.53 -9.34 -2.83
N PHE A 35 1.89 -8.11 -3.19
CA PHE A 35 1.26 -6.92 -2.63
C PHE A 35 -0.24 -6.83 -2.96
N ALA A 36 -0.62 -7.15 -4.20
CA ALA A 36 -2.03 -7.18 -4.60
C ALA A 36 -2.84 -8.14 -3.72
N ALA A 37 -2.31 -9.34 -3.47
CA ALA A 37 -2.96 -10.35 -2.62
C ALA A 37 -3.07 -9.87 -1.17
N VAL A 38 -2.01 -9.28 -0.61
CA VAL A 38 -2.02 -8.72 0.75
C VAL A 38 -3.06 -7.62 0.88
N TYR A 39 -3.09 -6.65 -0.02
CA TYR A 39 -4.06 -5.55 0.05
C TYR A 39 -5.49 -6.01 -0.22
N ALA A 40 -5.71 -7.00 -1.10
CA ALA A 40 -7.04 -7.60 -1.31
C ALA A 40 -7.53 -8.33 -0.05
N ALA A 41 -6.66 -9.11 0.60
CA ALA A 41 -7.00 -9.82 1.83
C ALA A 41 -7.36 -8.83 2.96
N LEU A 42 -6.56 -7.77 3.12
CA LEU A 42 -6.83 -6.70 4.09
C LEU A 42 -8.10 -5.90 3.75
N ALA A 43 -8.34 -5.61 2.47
CA ALA A 43 -9.58 -4.99 2.02
C ALA A 43 -10.80 -5.82 2.44
N ALA A 44 -10.76 -7.13 2.18
CA ALA A 44 -11.83 -8.05 2.52
C ALA A 44 -12.01 -8.19 4.05
N ALA A 45 -10.92 -8.28 4.82
CA ALA A 45 -10.96 -8.35 6.27
C ALA A 45 -11.58 -7.07 6.88
N ILE A 46 -11.14 -5.90 6.42
CA ILE A 46 -11.66 -4.60 6.89
C ILE A 46 -13.11 -4.41 6.46
N TRP A 47 -13.47 -4.81 5.24
CA TRP A 47 -14.86 -4.74 4.75
C TRP A 47 -15.82 -5.56 5.61
N ARG A 48 -15.40 -6.76 6.03
CA ARG A 48 -16.16 -7.66 6.92
C ARG A 48 -16.18 -7.23 8.39
N GLY A 49 -15.60 -6.08 8.72
CA GLY A 49 -15.62 -5.55 10.08
C GLY A 49 -14.39 -5.92 10.93
N GLY A 50 -13.26 -6.26 10.30
CA GLY A 50 -12.00 -6.54 10.98
C GLY A 50 -11.62 -5.48 12.03
N GLY A 51 -11.10 -5.96 13.16
CA GLY A 51 -10.75 -5.16 14.33
C GLY A 51 -9.31 -4.60 14.30
N PRO A 52 -8.82 -4.13 15.45
CA PRO A 52 -7.49 -3.52 15.59
C PRO A 52 -6.32 -4.29 14.96
N PRO A 53 -6.26 -5.64 15.05
CA PRO A 53 -5.17 -6.40 14.42
C PRO A 53 -5.10 -6.23 12.89
N ALA A 54 -6.23 -6.14 12.20
CA ALA A 54 -6.26 -5.95 10.76
C ALA A 54 -5.69 -4.58 10.36
N TYR A 55 -5.98 -3.54 11.15
CA TYR A 55 -5.41 -2.21 10.93
C TYR A 55 -3.91 -2.15 11.27
N ALA A 56 -3.46 -2.90 12.27
CA ALA A 56 -2.03 -3.00 12.59
C ALA A 56 -1.24 -3.67 11.46
N VAL A 57 -1.76 -4.78 10.92
CA VAL A 57 -1.14 -5.44 9.75
C VAL A 57 -1.17 -4.51 8.53
N LEU A 58 -2.27 -3.80 8.30
CA LEU A 58 -2.35 -2.82 7.22
C LEU A 58 -1.31 -1.70 7.38
N LEU A 59 -1.16 -1.15 8.58
CA LEU A 59 -0.18 -0.11 8.87
C LEU A 59 1.23 -0.60 8.55
N ALA A 60 1.59 -1.80 9.02
CA ALA A 60 2.90 -2.40 8.75
C ALA A 60 3.14 -2.62 7.25
N ALA A 61 2.17 -3.22 6.53
CA ALA A 61 2.28 -3.47 5.10
C ALA A 61 2.40 -2.17 4.28
N ALA A 62 1.57 -1.18 4.56
CA ALA A 62 1.58 0.11 3.88
C ALA A 62 2.86 0.90 4.17
N ALA A 63 3.33 0.91 5.42
CA ALA A 63 4.57 1.60 5.80
C ALA A 63 5.81 0.94 5.18
N PHE A 64 5.89 -0.39 5.18
CA PHE A 64 6.98 -1.12 4.54
C PHE A 64 7.01 -0.81 3.03
N ASN A 65 5.86 -0.88 2.38
CA ASN A 65 5.74 -0.59 0.95
C ASN A 65 6.06 0.88 0.63
N ALA A 66 5.59 1.82 1.45
CA ALA A 66 5.92 3.23 1.32
C ALA A 66 7.43 3.46 1.45
N GLY A 67 8.11 2.79 2.38
CA GLY A 67 9.56 2.81 2.51
C GLY A 67 10.26 2.39 1.21
N ARG A 68 9.85 1.26 0.64
CA ARG A 68 10.40 0.77 -0.64
C ARG A 68 10.16 1.73 -1.80
N VAL A 69 8.95 2.27 -1.93
CA VAL A 69 8.63 3.27 -2.98
C VAL A 69 9.42 4.56 -2.75
N SER A 70 9.67 4.94 -1.49
CA SER A 70 10.45 6.14 -1.17
C SER A 70 11.91 6.03 -1.62
N GLU A 71 12.53 4.85 -1.52
CA GLU A 71 13.90 4.62 -2.01
C GLU A 71 14.02 4.75 -3.54
N VAL A 72 12.94 4.46 -4.28
CA VAL A 72 12.89 4.66 -5.74
C VAL A 72 12.79 6.15 -6.08
N ILE A 73 12.17 6.95 -5.21
CA ILE A 73 12.02 8.41 -5.39
C ILE A 73 13.30 9.13 -5.01
N TRP A 74 13.92 8.76 -3.89
CA TRP A 74 15.14 9.38 -3.41
C TRP A 74 16.01 8.36 -2.67
N SER A 75 17.31 8.38 -2.94
CA SER A 75 18.27 7.65 -2.15
C SER A 75 19.54 8.48 -1.89
N PRO A 76 20.29 8.17 -0.82
CA PRO A 76 21.55 8.88 -0.52
C PRO A 76 22.61 8.72 -1.61
N ALA A 77 22.55 7.63 -2.38
CA ALA A 77 23.57 7.30 -3.38
C ALA A 77 23.39 8.04 -4.71
N VAL A 78 22.14 8.30 -5.12
CA VAL A 78 21.82 8.87 -6.44
C VAL A 78 21.02 10.17 -6.36
N GLY A 79 20.56 10.58 -5.16
CA GLY A 79 19.66 11.72 -5.02
C GLY A 79 18.26 11.38 -5.52
N LEU A 80 17.64 12.29 -6.29
CA LEU A 80 16.30 12.06 -6.87
C LEU A 80 16.37 11.04 -8.01
N GLY A 81 15.56 10.00 -7.92
CA GLY A 81 15.45 8.96 -8.94
C GLY A 81 14.81 9.48 -10.24
N PRO A 82 15.16 8.89 -11.40
CA PRO A 82 14.66 9.33 -12.70
C PRO A 82 13.13 9.16 -12.85
N LEU A 83 12.53 8.28 -12.05
CA LEU A 83 11.09 8.01 -12.04
C LEU A 83 10.38 8.57 -10.80
N ALA A 84 11.02 9.48 -10.06
CA ALA A 84 10.50 10.03 -8.81
C ALA A 84 9.07 10.58 -8.96
N ALA A 85 8.82 11.36 -10.02
CA ALA A 85 7.50 11.95 -10.28
C ALA A 85 6.41 10.89 -10.54
N GLN A 86 6.78 9.74 -11.13
CA GLN A 86 5.85 8.66 -11.44
C GLN A 86 5.49 7.83 -10.20
N HIS A 87 6.39 7.78 -9.21
CA HIS A 87 6.21 7.02 -7.98
C HIS A 87 5.61 7.86 -6.84
N LEU A 88 5.70 9.18 -6.92
CA LEU A 88 5.17 10.09 -5.90
C LEU A 88 3.66 9.90 -5.62
N PRO A 89 2.78 9.69 -6.62
CA PRO A 89 1.36 9.44 -6.36
C PRO A 89 1.13 8.16 -5.56
N LEU A 90 1.88 7.09 -5.86
CA LEU A 90 1.79 5.82 -5.13
C LEU A 90 2.29 5.99 -3.69
N LEU A 91 3.39 6.70 -3.48
CA LEU A 91 3.90 7.00 -2.14
C LEU A 91 2.86 7.78 -1.32
N ALA A 92 2.28 8.83 -1.89
CA ALA A 92 1.24 9.63 -1.24
C ALA A 92 0.02 8.77 -0.88
N TYR A 93 -0.40 7.88 -1.78
CA TYR A 93 -1.50 6.95 -1.54
C TYR A 93 -1.21 6.02 -0.36
N LEU A 94 -0.03 5.39 -0.33
CA LEU A 94 0.39 4.49 0.74
C LEU A 94 0.51 5.23 2.08
N ALA A 95 1.00 6.47 2.07
CA ALA A 95 1.07 7.29 3.27
C ALA A 95 -0.33 7.61 3.83
N VAL A 96 -1.29 7.97 2.98
CA VAL A 96 -2.69 8.18 3.41
C VAL A 96 -3.28 6.90 3.99
N VAL A 97 -3.08 5.75 3.33
CA VAL A 97 -3.54 4.44 3.83
C VAL A 97 -2.94 4.14 5.20
N ALA A 98 -1.64 4.33 5.38
CA ALA A 98 -0.94 4.12 6.66
C ALA A 98 -1.49 5.04 7.76
N VAL A 99 -1.67 6.34 7.48
CA VAL A 99 -2.24 7.29 8.44
C VAL A 99 -3.67 6.89 8.83
N LEU A 100 -4.51 6.51 7.86
CA LEU A 100 -5.88 6.07 8.14
C LEU A 100 -5.90 4.80 8.99
N ALA A 101 -4.99 3.86 8.75
CA ALA A 101 -4.83 2.67 9.58
C ALA A 101 -4.43 3.02 11.02
N ALA A 102 -3.44 3.90 11.20
CA ALA A 102 -2.99 4.36 12.51
C ALA A 102 -4.12 5.07 13.29
N VAL A 103 -4.90 5.92 12.63
CA VAL A 103 -6.07 6.58 13.23
C VAL A 103 -7.10 5.55 13.71
N GLN A 104 -7.34 4.47 12.96
CA GLN A 104 -8.27 3.42 13.38
C GLN A 104 -7.78 2.65 14.60
N ILE A 105 -6.48 2.38 14.70
CA ILE A 105 -5.88 1.76 15.87
C ILE A 105 -6.08 2.67 17.09
N ALA A 106 -5.72 3.96 16.97
CA ALA A 106 -5.84 4.94 18.05
C ALA A 106 -7.28 5.20 18.51
N ARG A 107 -8.27 4.97 17.63
CA ARG A 107 -9.70 5.05 17.96
C ARG A 107 -10.24 3.80 18.63
N SER A 108 -9.62 2.64 18.41
CA SER A 108 -10.11 1.37 18.94
C SER A 108 -9.58 1.05 20.34
N GLY A 109 -8.55 1.78 20.80
CA GLY A 109 -8.03 1.71 22.17
C GLY A 109 -8.67 2.69 23.16
N ARG A 110 -9.74 3.39 22.74
CA ARG A 110 -10.62 4.21 23.58
C ARG A 110 -11.98 3.54 23.67
#